data_AF-A0A662HYK5-F1
#
_entry.id   AF-A0A662HYK5-F1
#
_cell.length_a   1.000
_cell.length_b   1.000
_cell.length_c   1.000
_cell.angle_alpha   90.00
_cell.angle_beta   90.00
_cell.angle_gamma   90.00
#
_symmetry.space_group_name_H-M   'P 1'
#
loop_
_entity.id
_entity.type
_entity.pdbx_description
1 polymer ?
#
loop_
_entity_poly.entity_id
_entity_poly.type
_entity_poly.pdbx_seq_one_letter_code
_entity_poly.pdbx_strand_id
1 'polypeptide(L)'
;MLAEKYWKSFLNIPPSQVIEIVEKFLTESEIRYKATQVFSSSGIKLLIYRLYYSPQYRPRGCIRIIVYFYSRERSYVEVPLTLSNLIEKLKVFKLDTCNIRTLDKYYMSFIKYYDYLMNLNECSLGIIVSCSFGLPLIIFLANCMPLDLRVIAGLFLISAMPIFPRIKHPAYPYPPALALYYYKLLKKTEEELLDLASKVPSHEIPLLSSRTYKKPMLYFKVSVILWATCFVASAFYAALYIKSL
;
A
#
# COMPACT_ATOMS: atom_id res chain seq x y z
N MET A 1 9.29 3.67 -16.02
CA MET A 1 7.90 4.02 -16.41
C MET A 1 6.97 2.96 -15.80
N LEU A 2 6.34 3.24 -14.66
CA LEU A 2 5.38 2.31 -14.05
C LEU A 2 4.08 2.39 -14.85
N ALA A 3 3.89 1.46 -15.79
CA ALA A 3 2.67 1.30 -16.57
C ALA A 3 1.43 1.33 -15.66
N GLU A 4 0.33 1.92 -16.14
CA GLU A 4 -0.94 1.99 -15.40
C GLU A 4 -1.35 0.58 -14.95
N LYS A 5 -1.23 0.30 -13.65
CA LYS A 5 -1.53 -1.04 -13.09
C LYS A 5 -3.02 -1.38 -13.08
N TYR A 6 -3.86 -0.39 -13.37
CA TYR A 6 -5.30 -0.45 -13.21
C TYR A 6 -5.99 0.06 -14.48
N TRP A 7 -7.00 -0.68 -14.92
CA TRP A 7 -8.01 -0.16 -15.84
C TRP A 7 -8.98 0.72 -15.07
N LYS A 8 -9.22 1.92 -15.59
CA LYS A 8 -10.05 2.95 -14.95
C LYS A 8 -11.13 3.39 -15.93
N SER A 9 -12.38 3.42 -15.50
CA SER A 9 -13.47 3.84 -16.37
C SER A 9 -14.67 4.36 -15.60
N PHE A 10 -15.33 5.36 -16.19
CA PHE A 10 -16.72 5.66 -15.85
C PHE A 10 -17.63 4.67 -16.56
N LEU A 11 -18.69 4.25 -15.88
CA LEU A 11 -19.67 3.28 -16.35
C LEU A 11 -21.07 3.88 -16.31
N ASN A 12 -21.87 3.60 -17.32
CA ASN A 12 -23.27 4.01 -17.41
C ASN A 12 -24.22 3.05 -16.68
N ILE A 13 -23.82 2.63 -15.48
CA ILE A 13 -24.62 1.74 -14.62
C ILE A 13 -24.53 2.18 -13.16
N PRO A 14 -25.59 1.95 -12.38
CA PRO A 14 -25.62 2.33 -10.97
C PRO A 14 -24.56 1.56 -10.17
N PRO A 15 -24.02 2.16 -9.08
CA PRO A 15 -23.02 1.50 -8.23
C PRO A 15 -23.47 0.13 -7.68
N SER A 16 -24.76 -0.05 -7.38
CA SER A 16 -25.31 -1.32 -6.90
C SER A 16 -25.11 -2.47 -7.89
N GLN A 17 -25.32 -2.21 -9.18
CA GLN A 17 -25.13 -3.20 -10.23
C GLN A 17 -23.65 -3.52 -10.45
N VAL A 18 -22.77 -2.51 -10.37
CA VAL A 18 -21.32 -2.75 -10.41
C VAL A 18 -20.89 -3.64 -9.26
N ILE A 19 -21.38 -3.38 -8.05
CA ILE A 19 -21.09 -4.16 -6.85
C ILE A 19 -21.50 -5.62 -7.06
N GLU A 20 -22.69 -5.87 -7.56
CA GLU A 20 -23.17 -7.22 -7.86
C GLU A 20 -22.26 -7.93 -8.86
N ILE A 21 -21.87 -7.27 -9.96
CA ILE A 21 -20.96 -7.83 -10.97
C ILE A 21 -19.60 -8.16 -10.35
N VAL A 22 -19.03 -7.25 -9.56
CA VAL A 22 -17.73 -7.42 -8.92
C VAL A 22 -17.77 -8.55 -7.89
N GLU A 23 -18.73 -8.56 -6.98
CA GLU A 23 -18.82 -9.56 -5.91
C GLU A 23 -19.13 -10.95 -6.45
N LYS A 24 -19.99 -11.05 -7.47
CA LYS A 24 -20.24 -12.29 -8.20
C LYS A 24 -18.94 -12.82 -8.82
N PHE A 25 -18.18 -11.96 -9.52
CA PHE A 25 -16.91 -12.34 -10.13
C PHE A 25 -15.88 -12.81 -9.08
N LEU A 26 -15.75 -12.08 -7.96
CA LEU A 26 -14.82 -12.42 -6.89
C LEU A 26 -15.18 -13.77 -6.24
N THR A 27 -16.49 -14.03 -6.08
CA THR A 27 -17.00 -15.30 -5.53
C THR A 27 -16.75 -16.46 -6.49
N GLU A 28 -17.13 -16.32 -7.77
CA GLU A 28 -16.90 -17.33 -8.83
C GLU A 28 -15.41 -17.65 -9.01
N SER A 29 -14.53 -16.67 -8.81
CA SER A 29 -13.09 -16.82 -8.94
C SER A 29 -12.38 -17.23 -7.64
N GLU A 30 -13.14 -17.48 -6.57
CA GLU A 30 -12.63 -17.81 -5.23
C GLU A 30 -11.58 -16.80 -4.71
N ILE A 31 -11.71 -15.53 -5.10
CA ILE A 31 -10.80 -14.46 -4.67
C ILE A 31 -11.29 -13.92 -3.32
N ARG A 32 -10.50 -14.15 -2.27
CA ARG A 32 -10.79 -13.60 -0.95
C ARG A 32 -10.59 -12.09 -0.95
N TYR A 33 -11.50 -11.34 -0.33
CA TYR A 33 -11.41 -9.89 -0.26
C TYR A 33 -11.91 -9.33 1.08
N LYS A 34 -11.54 -8.08 1.36
CA LYS A 34 -12.13 -7.25 2.42
C LYS A 34 -12.66 -5.96 1.81
N ALA A 35 -13.96 -5.73 1.97
CA ALA A 35 -14.60 -4.49 1.56
C ALA A 35 -14.44 -3.40 2.63
N THR A 36 -14.15 -2.18 2.20
CA THR A 36 -14.11 -0.98 3.06
C THR A 36 -14.94 0.12 2.40
N GLN A 37 -15.94 0.62 3.13
CA GLN A 37 -16.79 1.72 2.69
C GLN A 37 -16.24 3.05 3.19
N VAL A 38 -16.25 4.05 2.32
CA VAL A 38 -15.88 5.43 2.64
C VAL A 38 -17.14 6.29 2.53
N PHE A 39 -17.49 6.93 3.63
CA PHE A 39 -18.70 7.74 3.77
C PHE A 39 -18.35 9.23 3.80
N SER A 40 -19.24 10.00 3.20
CA SER A 40 -19.41 11.44 3.43
C SER A 40 -20.73 11.68 4.18
N SER A 41 -21.02 12.93 4.53
CA SER A 41 -22.31 13.32 5.10
C SER A 41 -23.49 12.99 4.17
N SER A 42 -23.25 12.91 2.86
CA SER A 42 -24.25 12.57 1.85
C SER A 42 -24.38 11.07 1.56
N GLY A 43 -23.68 10.21 2.30
CA GLY A 43 -23.73 8.74 2.17
C GLY A 43 -22.44 8.10 1.68
N ILE A 44 -22.53 6.86 1.20
CA ILE A 44 -21.39 6.10 0.66
C ILE A 44 -20.89 6.77 -0.62
N LYS A 45 -19.58 7.00 -0.69
CA LYS A 45 -18.93 7.60 -1.86
C LYS A 45 -17.96 6.64 -2.51
N LEU A 46 -17.19 5.88 -1.74
CA LEU A 46 -16.31 4.84 -2.27
C LEU A 46 -16.57 3.51 -1.60
N LEU A 47 -16.42 2.45 -2.38
CA LEU A 47 -16.26 1.09 -1.91
C LEU A 47 -14.92 0.55 -2.42
N ILE A 48 -14.08 0.10 -1.49
CA ILE A 48 -12.74 -0.39 -1.78
C ILE A 48 -12.68 -1.88 -1.41
N TYR A 49 -12.51 -2.73 -2.41
CA TYR A 49 -12.28 -4.16 -2.24
C TYR A 49 -10.78 -4.43 -2.21
N ARG A 50 -10.23 -4.67 -1.03
CA ARG A 50 -8.84 -5.14 -0.92
C ARG A 50 -8.80 -6.63 -1.19
N LEU A 51 -8.05 -7.04 -2.20
CA LEU A 51 -7.93 -8.44 -2.58
C LEU A 51 -6.81 -9.11 -1.79
N TYR A 52 -7.07 -10.31 -1.30
CA TYR A 52 -6.07 -11.17 -0.66
C TYR A 52 -5.64 -12.26 -1.62
N TYR A 53 -4.54 -12.93 -1.25
CA TYR A 53 -3.93 -13.99 -2.02
C TYR A 53 -4.96 -15.07 -2.41
N SER A 54 -5.06 -15.37 -3.71
CA SER A 54 -5.74 -16.54 -4.25
C SER A 54 -4.71 -17.41 -4.99
N PRO A 55 -4.79 -18.74 -4.97
CA PRO A 55 -3.83 -19.59 -5.69
C PRO A 55 -3.72 -19.28 -7.19
N GLN A 56 -4.82 -18.84 -7.81
CA GLN A 56 -4.94 -18.59 -9.26
C GLN A 56 -4.54 -17.17 -9.68
N TYR A 57 -4.69 -16.19 -8.79
CA TYR A 57 -4.26 -14.82 -9.01
C TYR A 57 -3.23 -14.50 -7.94
N ARG A 58 -1.97 -14.30 -8.34
CA ARG A 58 -0.89 -13.87 -7.44
C ARG A 58 -0.74 -12.34 -7.48
N PRO A 59 -1.60 -11.56 -6.80
CA PRO A 59 -1.45 -10.12 -6.72
C PRO A 59 -0.11 -9.78 -6.05
N ARG A 60 0.79 -9.10 -6.78
CA ARG A 60 2.00 -8.51 -6.20
C ARG A 60 1.65 -7.12 -5.64
N GLY A 61 1.66 -6.97 -4.32
CA GLY A 61 1.40 -5.69 -3.63
C GLY A 61 -0.09 -5.47 -3.27
N CYS A 62 -0.41 -4.26 -2.80
CA CYS A 62 -1.78 -3.88 -2.45
C CYS A 62 -2.65 -3.79 -3.72
N ILE A 63 -3.33 -4.89 -4.05
CA ILE A 63 -4.26 -4.96 -5.17
C ILE A 63 -5.67 -4.74 -4.66
N ARG A 64 -6.41 -3.86 -5.36
CA ARG A 64 -7.78 -3.51 -5.00
C ARG A 64 -8.67 -3.31 -6.21
N ILE A 65 -9.97 -3.50 -6.03
CA ILE A 65 -10.98 -2.93 -6.93
C ILE A 65 -11.60 -1.75 -6.18
N ILE A 66 -11.85 -0.62 -6.84
CA ILE A 66 -12.71 0.40 -6.24
C ILE A 66 -13.87 0.77 -7.12
N VAL A 67 -14.98 1.04 -6.45
CA VAL A 67 -16.22 1.55 -7.02
C VAL A 67 -16.47 2.92 -6.38
N TYR A 68 -16.44 3.96 -7.20
CA TYR A 68 -16.82 5.32 -6.84
C TYR A 68 -18.26 5.60 -7.29
N PHE A 69 -19.06 6.05 -6.34
CA PHE A 69 -20.47 6.35 -6.50
C PHE A 69 -20.61 7.76 -7.08
N TYR A 70 -20.37 7.89 -8.38
CA TYR A 70 -20.44 9.17 -9.10
C TYR A 70 -21.84 9.78 -9.07
N SER A 71 -22.87 8.97 -9.33
CA SER A 71 -24.28 9.33 -9.17
C SER A 71 -25.13 8.10 -8.82
N ARG A 72 -26.45 8.27 -8.72
CA ARG A 72 -27.37 7.12 -8.55
C ARG A 72 -27.34 6.17 -9.75
N GLU A 73 -27.01 6.68 -10.94
CA GLU A 73 -27.11 5.95 -12.21
C GLU A 73 -25.75 5.65 -12.82
N ARG A 74 -24.68 6.27 -12.32
CA ARG A 74 -23.34 6.17 -12.89
C ARG A 74 -22.32 5.90 -11.81
N SER A 75 -21.30 5.17 -12.21
CA SER A 75 -20.23 4.73 -11.33
C SER A 75 -18.89 4.92 -12.01
N TYR A 76 -17.84 4.99 -11.21
CA TYR A 76 -16.47 4.89 -11.69
C TYR A 76 -15.82 3.68 -11.05
N VAL A 77 -15.01 2.98 -11.81
CA VAL A 77 -14.30 1.79 -11.34
C VAL A 77 -12.81 1.90 -11.60
N GLU A 78 -12.01 1.41 -10.65
CA GLU A 78 -10.63 1.00 -10.93
C GLU A 78 -10.48 -0.48 -10.67
N VAL A 79 -10.02 -1.22 -11.68
CA VAL A 79 -9.87 -2.66 -11.67
C VAL A 79 -8.43 -3.01 -12.03
N PRO A 80 -7.74 -3.91 -11.31
CA PRO A 80 -6.40 -4.34 -11.66
C PRO A 80 -6.38 -4.96 -13.05
N LEU A 81 -5.37 -4.63 -13.87
CA LEU A 81 -5.25 -5.21 -15.23
C LEU A 81 -5.15 -6.73 -15.26
N THR A 82 -4.75 -7.35 -14.14
CA THR A 82 -4.70 -8.81 -13.98
C THR A 82 -6.08 -9.47 -13.95
N LEU A 83 -7.16 -8.71 -13.76
CA LEU A 83 -8.55 -9.21 -13.76
C LEU A 83 -9.22 -8.93 -15.10
N SER A 84 -8.62 -9.40 -16.20
CA SER A 84 -9.08 -9.16 -17.57
C SER A 84 -10.55 -9.55 -17.78
N ASN A 85 -10.97 -10.69 -17.24
CA ASN A 85 -12.36 -11.19 -17.38
C ASN A 85 -13.38 -10.24 -16.72
N LEU A 86 -13.02 -9.63 -15.58
CA LEU A 86 -13.88 -8.63 -14.95
C LEU A 86 -13.90 -7.34 -15.77
N ILE A 87 -12.75 -6.93 -16.30
CA ILE A 87 -12.64 -5.75 -17.18
C ILE A 87 -13.52 -5.93 -18.42
N GLU A 88 -13.51 -7.11 -19.06
CA GLU A 88 -14.34 -7.41 -20.21
C GLU A 88 -15.83 -7.32 -19.89
N LYS A 89 -16.27 -7.88 -18.75
CA LYS A 89 -17.66 -7.75 -18.27
C LYS A 89 -18.07 -6.28 -18.07
N LEU A 90 -17.18 -5.44 -17.53
CA LEU A 90 -17.47 -4.04 -17.24
C LEU A 90 -17.34 -3.11 -18.45
N LYS A 91 -16.47 -3.44 -19.42
CA LYS A 91 -16.23 -2.65 -20.64
C LYS A 91 -17.48 -2.41 -21.46
N VAL A 92 -18.45 -3.34 -21.43
CA VAL A 92 -19.74 -3.22 -22.11
C VAL A 92 -20.52 -1.98 -21.66
N PHE A 93 -20.30 -1.52 -20.43
CA PHE A 93 -20.99 -0.36 -19.83
C PHE A 93 -20.16 0.92 -19.86
N LYS A 94 -19.02 0.92 -20.56
CA LYS A 94 -18.08 2.04 -20.58
C LYS A 94 -18.73 3.32 -21.12
N LEU A 95 -18.48 4.44 -20.43
CA LEU A 95 -18.75 5.78 -20.93
C LEU A 95 -17.50 6.33 -21.61
N ASP A 96 -17.57 6.58 -22.92
CA ASP A 96 -16.42 7.11 -23.67
C ASP A 96 -16.16 8.60 -23.40
N THR A 97 -17.20 9.36 -23.06
CA THR A 97 -17.08 10.77 -22.70
C THR A 97 -17.67 11.02 -21.32
N CYS A 98 -16.82 11.47 -20.39
CA CYS A 98 -17.23 11.91 -19.07
C CYS A 98 -16.57 13.25 -18.75
N ASN A 99 -17.36 14.23 -18.33
CA ASN A 99 -16.82 15.51 -17.87
C ASN A 99 -16.35 15.37 -16.42
N ILE A 100 -15.03 15.43 -16.21
CA ILE A 100 -14.40 15.23 -14.90
C ILE A 100 -14.57 16.50 -14.06
N ARG A 101 -15.37 16.41 -13.00
CA ARG A 101 -15.63 17.46 -12.02
C ARG A 101 -14.48 17.56 -11.01
N THR A 102 -14.42 18.69 -10.29
CA THR A 102 -13.46 18.88 -9.18
C THR A 102 -13.62 17.82 -8.09
N LEU A 103 -14.86 17.41 -7.79
CA LEU A 103 -15.16 16.32 -6.85
C LEU A 103 -14.52 14.99 -7.28
N ASP A 104 -14.55 14.68 -8.58
CA ASP A 104 -13.96 13.45 -9.11
C ASP A 104 -12.45 13.48 -8.95
N LYS A 105 -11.81 14.62 -9.25
CA LYS A 105 -10.38 14.83 -9.02
C LYS A 105 -10.02 14.63 -7.54
N TYR A 106 -10.85 15.16 -6.64
CA TYR A 106 -10.68 14.94 -5.21
C TYR A 106 -10.71 13.45 -4.87
N TYR A 107 -11.72 12.70 -5.31
CA TYR A 107 -11.81 11.27 -5.01
C TYR A 107 -10.72 10.43 -5.68
N MET A 108 -10.29 10.79 -6.89
CA MET A 108 -9.14 10.16 -7.55
C MET A 108 -7.83 10.39 -6.79
N SER A 109 -7.59 11.61 -6.29
CA SER A 109 -6.40 11.91 -5.47
C SER A 109 -6.52 11.28 -4.08
N PHE A 110 -7.73 11.13 -3.54
CA PHE A 110 -8.00 10.41 -2.29
C PHE A 110 -7.65 8.93 -2.40
N ILE A 111 -8.05 8.32 -3.52
CA ILE A 111 -7.74 6.96 -3.91
C ILE A 111 -6.21 6.75 -3.97
N LYS A 112 -5.44 7.69 -4.53
CA LYS A 112 -3.96 7.62 -4.55
C LYS A 112 -3.36 7.76 -3.16
N TYR A 113 -3.86 8.72 -2.39
CA TYR A 113 -3.42 8.96 -1.01
C TYR A 113 -3.62 7.72 -0.14
N TYR A 114 -4.78 7.07 -0.24
CA TYR A 114 -5.08 5.81 0.43
C TYR A 114 -4.08 4.70 0.06
N ASP A 115 -3.75 4.55 -1.22
CA ASP A 115 -2.75 3.57 -1.66
C ASP A 115 -1.37 3.83 -1.07
N TYR A 116 -0.92 5.09 -1.07
CA TYR A 116 0.36 5.44 -0.46
C TYR A 116 0.36 5.17 1.04
N LEU A 117 -0.75 5.45 1.73
CA LEU A 117 -0.89 5.17 3.15
C LEU A 117 -0.80 3.66 3.44
N MET A 118 -1.47 2.83 2.64
CA MET A 118 -1.44 1.38 2.80
C MET A 118 -0.06 0.80 2.47
N ASN A 119 0.57 1.25 1.38
CA ASN A 119 1.92 0.83 1.02
C ASN A 119 2.95 1.25 2.08
N LEU A 120 2.84 2.47 2.60
CA LEU A 120 3.69 2.95 3.70
C LEU A 120 3.53 2.08 4.94
N ASN A 121 2.29 1.75 5.30
CA ASN A 121 1.98 0.87 6.42
C ASN A 121 2.58 -0.54 6.25
N GLU A 122 2.41 -1.14 5.08
CA GLU A 122 2.97 -2.46 4.75
C GLU A 122 4.51 -2.45 4.77
N CYS A 123 5.14 -1.44 4.16
CA CYS A 123 6.59 -1.28 4.18
C CYS A 123 7.11 -1.12 5.61
N SER A 124 6.47 -0.26 6.40
CA SER A 124 6.89 0.04 7.78
C SER A 124 6.78 -1.20 8.68
N LEU A 125 5.67 -1.96 8.57
CA LEU A 125 5.51 -3.23 9.28
C LEU A 125 6.54 -4.28 8.81
N GLY A 126 6.83 -4.33 7.51
CA GLY A 126 7.87 -5.20 6.95
C GLY A 126 9.24 -4.92 7.56
N ILE A 127 9.62 -3.65 7.69
CA ILE A 127 10.87 -3.23 8.34
C ILE A 127 10.87 -3.64 9.82
N ILE A 128 9.79 -3.35 10.56
CA ILE A 128 9.68 -3.71 11.99
C ILE A 128 9.88 -5.21 12.18
N VAL A 129 9.16 -6.04 11.43
CA VAL A 129 9.28 -7.51 11.51
C VAL A 129 10.69 -7.96 11.14
N SER A 130 11.30 -7.40 10.09
CA SER A 130 12.65 -7.76 9.67
C SER A 130 13.68 -7.41 10.74
N CYS A 131 13.56 -6.24 11.38
CA CYS A 131 14.38 -5.84 12.52
C CYS A 131 14.15 -6.75 13.74
N SER A 132 12.92 -7.08 14.09
CA SER A 132 12.60 -7.90 15.28
C SER A 132 13.01 -9.36 15.16
N PHE A 133 13.00 -9.96 13.96
CA PHE A 133 13.36 -11.37 13.77
C PHE A 133 14.78 -11.55 13.22
N GLY A 134 15.23 -10.67 12.33
CA GLY A 134 16.57 -10.78 11.77
C GLY A 134 17.66 -10.43 12.79
N LEU A 135 17.45 -9.42 13.64
CA LEU A 135 18.50 -8.98 14.57
C LEU A 135 18.84 -10.07 15.61
N PRO A 136 17.87 -10.74 16.26
CA PRO A 136 18.18 -11.83 17.19
C PRO A 136 18.85 -13.03 16.51
N LEU A 137 18.43 -13.38 15.29
CA LEU A 137 19.04 -14.48 14.53
C LEU A 137 20.49 -14.14 14.14
N ILE A 138 20.76 -12.89 13.77
CA ILE A 138 22.10 -12.41 13.44
C ILE A 138 22.99 -12.42 14.68
N ILE A 139 22.49 -11.92 15.82
CA ILE A 139 23.21 -11.96 17.09
C ILE A 139 23.50 -13.43 17.48
N PHE A 140 22.54 -14.33 17.31
CA PHE A 140 22.74 -15.76 17.57
C PHE A 140 23.81 -16.38 16.67
N LEU A 141 23.71 -16.21 15.34
CA LEU A 141 24.69 -16.73 14.39
C LEU A 141 26.09 -16.14 14.58
N ALA A 142 26.18 -14.83 14.85
CA ALA A 142 27.43 -14.17 15.17
C ALA A 142 28.07 -14.79 16.42
N ASN A 143 27.30 -15.14 17.45
CA ASN A 143 27.84 -15.83 18.63
C ASN A 143 28.29 -17.28 18.37
N CYS A 144 27.86 -17.91 17.26
CA CYS A 144 28.26 -19.27 16.90
C CYS A 144 29.49 -19.34 15.97
N MET A 145 29.97 -18.21 15.41
CA MET A 145 31.11 -18.18 14.48
C MET A 145 32.46 -17.89 15.16
N PRO A 146 33.61 -18.26 14.58
CA PRO A 146 34.94 -17.82 15.02
C PRO A 146 35.07 -16.29 14.93
N LEU A 147 35.88 -15.67 15.81
CA LEU A 147 35.94 -14.22 16.03
C LEU A 147 36.08 -13.40 14.73
N ASP A 148 36.94 -13.88 13.82
CA ASP A 148 37.28 -13.22 12.55
C ASP A 148 36.13 -13.23 11.54
N LEU A 149 35.26 -14.26 11.61
CA LEU A 149 34.06 -14.41 10.80
C LEU A 149 32.84 -13.73 11.42
N ARG A 150 32.81 -13.51 12.75
CA ARG A 150 31.69 -12.86 13.46
C ARG A 150 31.43 -11.45 12.94
N VAL A 151 32.48 -10.68 12.71
CA VAL A 151 32.36 -9.27 12.35
C VAL A 151 32.00 -9.13 10.87
N ILE A 152 32.61 -9.91 9.98
CA ILE A 152 32.28 -9.92 8.55
C ILE A 152 30.84 -10.42 8.33
N ALA A 153 30.44 -11.51 8.99
CA ALA A 153 29.07 -12.01 8.92
C ALA A 153 28.08 -11.02 9.53
N GLY A 154 28.38 -10.43 10.70
CA GLY A 154 27.53 -9.41 11.33
C GLY A 154 27.37 -8.15 10.48
N LEU A 155 28.46 -7.66 9.85
CA LEU A 155 28.41 -6.51 8.95
C LEU A 155 27.63 -6.81 7.68
N PHE A 156 27.87 -7.96 7.05
CA PHE A 156 27.16 -8.37 5.84
C PHE A 156 25.69 -8.65 6.10
N LEU A 157 25.35 -9.26 7.24
CA LEU A 157 23.98 -9.55 7.65
C LEU A 157 23.20 -8.30 8.04
N ILE A 158 23.79 -7.31 8.75
CA ILE A 158 23.05 -6.10 9.12
C ILE A 158 22.97 -5.09 7.98
N SER A 159 23.99 -5.01 7.12
CA SER A 159 23.87 -4.27 5.84
C SER A 159 22.89 -4.96 4.88
N ALA A 160 22.74 -6.29 4.97
CA ALA A 160 21.71 -7.04 4.28
C ALA A 160 20.36 -7.12 5.04
N MET A 161 20.19 -6.66 6.28
CA MET A 161 18.89 -6.66 6.98
C MET A 161 17.78 -5.88 6.24
N PRO A 162 18.06 -4.73 5.60
CA PRO A 162 17.09 -4.11 4.69
C PRO A 162 16.88 -4.91 3.39
N ILE A 163 17.57 -6.04 3.20
CA ILE A 163 17.61 -6.91 2.00
C ILE A 163 17.22 -8.37 2.34
N PHE A 164 17.16 -8.77 3.63
CA PHE A 164 16.88 -10.14 4.05
C PHE A 164 15.46 -10.60 3.65
N PRO A 165 15.36 -11.58 2.74
CA PRO A 165 14.10 -12.08 2.26
C PRO A 165 13.42 -12.91 3.35
N ARG A 166 12.14 -12.65 3.60
CA ARG A 166 11.28 -13.62 4.26
C ARG A 166 11.37 -14.94 3.48
N ILE A 167 11.82 -15.98 4.16
CA ILE A 167 11.59 -17.36 3.74
C ILE A 167 10.05 -17.51 3.59
N LYS A 168 9.61 -17.73 2.34
CA LYS A 168 8.24 -18.00 1.84
C LYS A 168 7.30 -16.84 1.43
N HIS A 169 7.75 -15.62 1.14
CA HIS A 169 6.87 -14.64 0.45
C HIS A 169 7.59 -13.81 -0.62
N PRO A 170 7.09 -13.73 -1.87
CA PRO A 170 7.76 -13.01 -2.95
C PRO A 170 7.46 -11.52 -2.85
N ALA A 171 8.10 -10.84 -1.90
CA ALA A 171 8.34 -9.41 -1.96
C ALA A 171 9.52 -9.14 -1.02
N TYR A 172 10.63 -8.73 -1.64
CA TYR A 172 11.82 -8.18 -1.02
C TYR A 172 11.48 -7.37 0.25
N PRO A 173 12.33 -7.35 1.29
CA PRO A 173 12.21 -6.31 2.29
C PRO A 173 12.30 -4.98 1.56
N TYR A 174 11.24 -4.20 1.69
CA TYR A 174 11.21 -2.90 1.08
C TYR A 174 12.26 -2.06 1.81
N PRO A 175 13.28 -1.53 1.11
CA PRO A 175 14.30 -0.75 1.75
C PRO A 175 13.63 0.44 2.46
N PRO A 176 14.18 0.94 3.58
CA PRO A 176 13.71 2.16 4.24
C PRO A 176 13.53 3.34 3.26
N ALA A 177 14.36 3.38 2.21
CA ALA A 177 14.22 4.29 1.09
C ALA A 177 12.83 4.24 0.41
N LEU A 178 12.20 3.07 0.28
CA LEU A 178 10.86 2.94 -0.28
C LEU A 178 9.78 3.44 0.69
N ALA A 179 9.93 3.19 1.98
CA ALA A 179 9.03 3.77 2.99
C ALA A 179 9.12 5.31 2.97
N LEU A 180 10.34 5.87 2.91
CA LEU A 180 10.56 7.31 2.75
C LEU A 180 9.97 7.84 1.43
N TYR A 181 10.11 7.11 0.33
CA TYR A 181 9.52 7.45 -0.96
C TYR A 181 7.99 7.55 -0.89
N TYR A 182 7.32 6.52 -0.35
CA TYR A 182 5.87 6.56 -0.17
C TYR A 182 5.43 7.65 0.80
N TYR A 183 6.20 7.92 1.86
CA TYR A 183 5.93 9.04 2.75
C TYR A 183 5.97 10.39 2.04
N LYS A 184 6.98 10.64 1.19
CA LYS A 184 7.07 11.85 0.38
C LYS A 184 5.89 12.00 -0.59
N LEU A 185 5.52 10.92 -1.28
CA LEU A 185 4.36 10.92 -2.16
C LEU A 185 3.07 11.19 -1.40
N LEU A 186 2.90 10.55 -0.25
CA LEU A 186 1.75 10.74 0.63
C LEU A 186 1.60 12.21 1.04
N LYS A 187 2.69 12.86 1.44
CA LYS A 187 2.69 14.29 1.81
C LYS A 187 2.30 15.20 0.66
N LYS A 188 2.88 14.98 -0.52
CA LYS A 188 2.51 15.74 -1.72
C LYS A 188 1.02 15.58 -2.07
N THR A 189 0.49 14.37 -2.00
CA THR A 189 -0.93 14.13 -2.30
C THR A 189 -1.85 14.65 -1.19
N GLU A 190 -1.39 14.71 0.06
CA GLU A 190 -2.13 15.34 1.18
C GLU A 190 -2.35 16.83 0.91
N GLU A 191 -1.31 17.55 0.46
CA GLU A 191 -1.42 18.97 0.08
C GLU A 191 -2.40 19.17 -1.08
N GLU A 192 -2.32 18.33 -2.12
CA GLU A 192 -3.25 18.36 -3.26
C GLU A 192 -4.71 18.11 -2.81
N LEU A 193 -4.91 17.18 -1.89
CA LEU A 193 -6.23 16.89 -1.33
C LEU A 193 -6.79 18.07 -0.53
N LEU A 194 -5.96 18.78 0.21
CA LEU A 194 -6.36 19.97 0.97
C LEU A 194 -6.76 21.12 0.03
N ASP A 195 -6.00 21.34 -1.04
CA ASP A 195 -6.35 22.33 -2.07
C ASP A 195 -7.68 21.97 -2.75
N LEU A 196 -7.87 20.71 -3.15
CA LEU A 196 -9.12 20.25 -3.76
C LEU A 196 -10.30 20.30 -2.79
N ALA A 197 -10.08 19.93 -1.52
CA ALA A 197 -11.09 20.01 -0.46
C ALA A 197 -11.60 21.43 -0.25
N SER A 198 -10.74 22.45 -0.38
CA SER A 198 -11.15 23.86 -0.26
C SER A 198 -12.15 24.30 -1.34
N LYS A 199 -12.20 23.58 -2.46
CA LYS A 199 -13.03 23.88 -3.65
C LYS A 199 -14.27 22.98 -3.76
N VAL A 200 -14.44 22.04 -2.82
CA VAL A 200 -15.53 21.05 -2.83
C VAL A 200 -16.44 21.31 -1.62
N PRO A 201 -17.77 21.17 -1.77
CA PRO A 201 -18.68 21.31 -0.63
C PRO A 201 -18.33 20.34 0.51
N SER A 202 -18.22 20.86 1.73
CA SER A 202 -17.73 20.10 2.90
C SER A 202 -18.52 18.83 3.21
N HIS A 203 -19.83 18.81 2.91
CA HIS A 203 -20.70 17.64 3.12
C HIS A 203 -20.45 16.49 2.14
N GLU A 204 -19.74 16.76 1.05
CA GLU A 204 -19.31 15.75 0.08
C GLU A 204 -17.93 15.17 0.40
N ILE A 205 -17.20 15.77 1.34
CA ILE A 205 -15.87 15.32 1.75
C ILE A 205 -16.01 14.16 2.75
N PRO A 206 -15.22 13.09 2.62
CA PRO A 206 -15.28 11.97 3.52
C PRO A 206 -14.92 12.39 4.96
N LEU A 207 -15.64 11.82 5.93
CA LEU A 207 -15.32 11.95 7.35
C LEU A 207 -14.07 11.11 7.63
N LEU A 208 -12.91 11.74 7.48
CA LEU A 208 -11.64 11.10 7.75
C LEU A 208 -11.45 10.92 9.25
N SER A 209 -11.76 9.71 9.74
CA SER A 209 -11.50 9.37 11.13
C SER A 209 -9.99 9.51 11.39
N SER A 210 -9.61 10.34 12.36
CA SER A 210 -8.22 10.60 12.73
C SER A 210 -7.41 9.32 13.07
N ARG A 211 -8.10 8.22 13.36
CA ARG A 211 -7.51 6.90 13.66
C ARG A 211 -6.92 6.21 12.43
N THR A 212 -7.48 6.42 11.24
CA THR A 212 -7.00 5.79 9.99
C THR A 212 -5.56 6.23 9.66
N TYR A 213 -5.17 7.43 10.11
CA TYR A 213 -3.87 8.06 9.82
C TYR A 213 -2.80 7.85 10.88
N LYS A 214 -3.20 7.81 12.16
CA LYS A 214 -2.24 7.77 13.28
C LYS A 214 -1.43 6.47 13.31
N LYS A 215 -2.05 5.33 12.98
CA LYS A 215 -1.38 4.01 13.05
C LYS A 215 -0.26 3.86 12.00
N PRO A 216 -0.51 4.09 10.69
CA PRO A 216 0.56 4.02 9.67
C PRO A 216 1.73 4.95 9.97
N MET A 217 1.46 6.17 10.43
CA MET A 217 2.50 7.14 10.77
C MET A 217 3.32 6.71 11.99
N LEU A 218 2.67 6.10 12.99
CA LEU A 218 3.38 5.53 14.13
C LEU A 218 4.32 4.39 13.70
N TYR A 219 3.82 3.45 12.88
CA TYR A 219 4.66 2.35 12.39
C TYR A 219 5.83 2.85 11.55
N PHE A 220 5.61 3.86 10.70
CA PHE A 220 6.68 4.49 9.95
C PHE A 220 7.77 5.07 10.87
N LYS A 221 7.38 5.88 11.88
CA LYS A 221 8.34 6.45 12.85
C LYS A 221 9.13 5.36 13.58
N VAL A 222 8.45 4.34 14.09
CA VAL A 222 9.08 3.20 14.78
C VAL A 222 10.04 2.48 13.83
N SER A 223 9.65 2.24 12.58
CA SER A 223 10.49 1.58 11.59
C SER A 223 11.76 2.37 11.26
N VAL A 224 11.68 3.70 11.16
CA VAL A 224 12.84 4.57 10.91
C VAL A 224 13.79 4.56 12.11
N ILE A 225 13.26 4.64 13.33
CA ILE A 225 14.08 4.58 14.56
C ILE A 225 14.79 3.24 14.65
N LEU A 226 14.06 2.12 14.47
CA LEU A 226 14.65 0.78 14.49
C LEU A 226 15.72 0.61 13.42
N TRP A 227 15.49 1.09 12.21
CA TRP A 227 16.49 1.03 11.16
C TRP A 227 17.74 1.85 11.51
N ALA A 228 17.56 3.08 12.01
CA ALA A 228 18.67 3.95 12.39
C ALA A 228 19.51 3.33 13.52
N THR A 229 18.87 2.75 14.54
CA THR A 229 19.59 2.08 15.64
C THR A 229 20.33 0.83 15.16
N CYS A 230 19.72 0.02 14.28
CA CYS A 230 20.40 -1.12 13.67
C CYS A 230 21.63 -0.67 12.86
N PHE A 231 21.50 0.39 12.07
CA PHE A 231 22.60 0.92 11.27
C PHE A 231 23.75 1.44 12.13
N VAL A 232 23.45 2.26 13.15
CA VAL A 232 24.46 2.81 14.07
C VAL A 232 25.18 1.71 14.84
N ALA A 233 24.44 0.72 15.37
CA ALA A 233 25.04 -0.41 16.07
C ALA A 233 26.02 -1.17 15.16
N SER A 234 25.63 -1.39 13.90
CA SER A 234 26.47 -2.09 12.91
C SER A 234 27.74 -1.33 12.58
N ALA A 235 27.62 -0.03 12.32
CA ALA A 235 28.76 0.82 12.02
C ALA A 235 29.74 0.88 13.20
N PHE A 236 29.23 0.93 14.42
CA PHE A 236 30.03 0.88 15.65
C PHE A 236 30.78 -0.45 15.80
N TYR A 237 30.11 -1.59 15.61
CA TYR A 237 30.77 -2.91 15.61
C TYR A 237 31.82 -3.05 14.50
N ALA A 238 31.56 -2.49 13.30
CA ALA A 238 32.54 -2.44 12.21
C ALA A 238 33.82 -1.69 12.63
N ALA A 239 33.64 -0.51 13.22
CA ALA A 239 34.72 0.36 13.60
C ALA A 239 35.58 -0.22 14.73
N LEU A 240 34.96 -0.91 15.69
CA LEU A 240 35.69 -1.61 16.76
C LEU A 240 36.57 -2.74 16.20
N TYR A 241 36.08 -3.50 15.23
CA TYR A 241 36.86 -4.56 14.60
C TYR A 241 38.05 -4.03 13.78
N ILE A 242 37.84 -2.98 12.99
CA ILE A 242 38.92 -2.33 12.23
C ILE A 242 40.02 -1.83 13.17
N LYS A 243 39.67 -1.37 14.39
CA LYS A 243 40.66 -0.96 15.40
C LYS A 243 41.38 -2.12 16.11
N SER A 244 40.83 -3.33 16.07
CA SER A 244 41.43 -4.52 16.71
C SER A 244 42.35 -5.32 15.81
N LEU A 245 42.37 -5.00 14.50
CA LEU A 245 43.33 -5.47 13.50
C LEU A 245 44.60 -4.60 13.53
#